data_AF-A0A8C7F3R9-F1
#
_entry.id   AF-A0A8C7F3R9-F1
#
_cell.length_a   1.000
_cell.length_b   1.000
_cell.length_c   1.000
_cell.angle_alpha   90.00
_cell.angle_beta   90.00
_cell.angle_gamma   90.00
#
_symmetry.space_group_name_H-M   'P 1'
#
loop_
_entity.id
_entity.type
_entity.pdbx_description
1 polymer ?
#
loop_
_entity_poly.entity_id
_entity_poly.type
_entity_poly.pdbx_seq_one_letter_code
_entity_poly.pdbx_strand_id
1 'polypeptide(L)'
;KENVFQRHTWTPAKLRVKVMDWPSMSPDLNPIEHLWGILKRKVEECKVSNIHQLHDVFMEEWKRTPVATCEALVNSMPKRVKAVLENDGGHTKY
;
A
#
# COMPACT_ATOMS: atom_id res chain seq x y z
N LYS A 1 -9.48 28.83 -31.21
CA LYS A 1 -8.44 27.81 -31.48
C LYS A 1 -8.37 26.91 -30.27
N GLU A 2 -9.07 25.78 -30.34
CA GLU A 2 -9.16 24.78 -29.28
C GLU A 2 -7.89 23.94 -29.19
N ASN A 3 -7.70 23.33 -28.01
CA ASN A 3 -6.93 22.12 -27.69
C ASN A 3 -5.39 22.17 -27.70
N VAL A 4 -4.79 22.16 -26.51
CA VAL A 4 -3.68 21.22 -26.17
C VAL A 4 -3.76 20.84 -24.67
N PHE A 5 -4.74 20.04 -24.26
CA PHE A 5 -4.63 19.11 -23.11
C PHE A 5 -5.81 18.13 -23.19
N GLN A 6 -5.75 17.23 -24.17
CA GLN A 6 -6.59 16.04 -24.20
C GLN A 6 -6.17 15.16 -23.01
N ARG A 7 -6.77 15.37 -21.83
CA ARG A 7 -6.67 14.45 -20.68
C ARG A 7 -7.30 13.14 -21.13
N HIS A 8 -6.46 12.20 -21.56
CA HIS A 8 -6.87 10.82 -21.73
C HIS A 8 -7.29 10.33 -20.34
N THR A 9 -8.58 10.30 -20.07
CA THR A 9 -9.10 9.90 -18.76
C THR A 9 -8.76 8.43 -18.55
N TRP A 10 -7.74 8.15 -17.73
CA TRP A 10 -7.39 6.80 -17.27
C TRP A 10 -8.42 6.41 -16.21
N THR A 11 -9.51 5.78 -16.64
CA THR A 11 -10.50 5.22 -15.72
C THR A 11 -10.34 3.70 -15.64
N PRO A 12 -10.55 3.07 -14.47
CA PRO A 12 -10.55 1.62 -14.35
C PRO A 12 -11.46 0.92 -15.36
N ALA A 13 -12.61 1.55 -15.70
CA ALA A 13 -13.54 1.08 -16.72
C ALA A 13 -12.90 0.97 -18.12
N LYS A 14 -12.09 1.96 -18.52
CA LYS A 14 -11.36 1.93 -19.80
C LYS A 14 -10.26 0.86 -19.83
N LEU A 15 -9.68 0.56 -18.67
CA LEU A 15 -8.64 -0.46 -18.50
C LEU A 15 -9.21 -1.86 -18.21
N ARG A 16 -10.54 -2.01 -18.13
CA ARG A 16 -11.22 -3.25 -17.74
C ARG A 16 -10.73 -3.81 -16.39
N VAL A 17 -10.33 -2.91 -15.48
CA VAL A 17 -9.90 -3.27 -14.12
C VAL A 17 -11.14 -3.30 -13.22
N LYS A 18 -11.34 -4.42 -12.53
CA LYS A 18 -12.38 -4.53 -11.51
C LYS A 18 -11.95 -3.74 -10.28
N VAL A 19 -12.76 -2.75 -9.89
CA VAL A 19 -12.58 -1.99 -8.65
C VAL A 19 -13.37 -2.70 -7.55
N MET A 20 -12.77 -2.81 -6.36
CA MET A 20 -13.46 -3.33 -5.17
C MET A 20 -14.15 -2.19 -4.43
N ASP A 21 -15.33 -2.46 -3.87
CA ASP A 21 -15.96 -1.53 -2.93
C ASP A 21 -15.10 -1.43 -1.67
N TRP A 22 -14.77 -0.20 -1.28
CA TRP A 22 -13.81 0.07 -0.20
C TRP A 22 -14.42 0.98 0.86
N PRO A 23 -14.38 0.60 2.16
CA PRO A 23 -14.84 1.47 3.23
C PRO A 23 -13.90 2.67 3.41
N SER A 24 -14.46 3.84 3.71
CA SER A 24 -13.65 5.02 4.04
C SER A 24 -12.90 4.81 5.35
N MET A 25 -11.74 5.46 5.50
CA MET A 25 -10.96 5.48 6.75
C MET A 25 -10.50 4.10 7.28
N SER A 26 -10.29 3.12 6.40
CA SER A 26 -9.83 1.76 6.78
C SER A 26 -8.40 1.46 6.30
N PRO A 27 -7.36 2.10 6.87
CA PRO A 27 -5.97 1.78 6.56
C PRO A 27 -5.59 0.37 7.03
N ASP A 28 -6.26 -0.14 8.07
CA ASP A 28 -6.09 -1.48 8.61
C ASP A 28 -6.44 -2.58 7.58
N LEU A 29 -7.37 -2.27 6.69
CA LEU A 29 -7.72 -3.13 5.56
C LEU A 29 -6.77 -2.98 4.37
N ASN A 30 -5.88 -1.98 4.30
CA ASN A 30 -5.01 -1.75 3.15
C ASN A 30 -3.62 -2.42 3.31
N PRO A 31 -3.31 -3.53 2.61
CA PRO A 31 -2.05 -4.24 2.78
C PRO A 31 -0.80 -3.41 2.49
N ILE A 32 -0.90 -2.39 1.63
CA ILE A 32 0.25 -1.55 1.28
C ILE A 32 0.73 -0.68 2.45
N GLU A 33 -0.16 -0.30 3.37
CA GLU A 33 0.20 0.47 4.56
C GLU A 33 1.15 -0.34 5.46
N HIS A 34 0.91 -1.65 5.56
CA HIS A 34 1.81 -2.56 6.28
C HIS A 34 3.15 -2.73 5.57
N LEU A 35 3.13 -2.80 4.24
CA LEU A 35 4.37 -2.85 3.46
C LEU A 35 5.21 -1.59 3.68
N TRP A 36 4.57 -0.41 3.71
CA TRP A 36 5.23 0.84 4.07
C TRP A 36 5.80 0.82 5.48
N GLY A 37 5.06 0.27 6.45
CA GLY A 37 5.58 0.08 7.82
C GLY A 37 6.82 -0.81 7.88
N ILE A 38 6.84 -1.90 7.10
CA ILE A 38 8.00 -2.82 7.01
C ILE A 38 9.21 -2.10 6.40
N LEU A 39 9.02 -1.41 5.27
CA LEU A 39 10.09 -0.71 4.58
C LEU A 39 10.65 0.44 5.41
N LYS A 40 9.77 1.22 6.05
CA LYS A 40 10.17 2.32 6.94
C LYS A 40 11.10 1.83 8.05
N ARG A 41 10.74 0.73 8.72
CA ARG A 41 11.58 0.14 9.79
C ARG A 41 12.96 -0.26 9.29
N LYS A 42 13.04 -0.93 8.14
CA LYS A 42 14.32 -1.35 7.53
C LYS A 42 15.20 -0.15 7.18
N VAL A 43 14.60 0.90 6.63
CA VAL A 43 15.30 2.14 6.28
C VAL A 43 15.79 2.87 7.54
N GLU A 44 15.00 2.90 8.61
CA GLU A 44 15.39 3.50 9.90
C GLU A 44 16.59 2.79 10.54
N GLU A 45 16.71 1.46 10.37
CA GLU A 45 17.86 0.67 10.85
C GLU A 45 19.18 1.09 10.17
N CYS A 46 19.13 1.60 8.95
CA CYS A 46 20.31 2.04 8.17
C CYS A 46 20.86 3.42 8.57
N LYS A 47 20.20 4.15 9.48
CA LYS A 47 20.64 5.48 9.99
C LYS A 47 20.97 6.49 8.88
N VAL A 48 20.10 6.60 7.88
CA VAL A 48 20.26 7.55 6.75
C VAL A 48 20.25 9.01 7.23
N SER A 49 21.12 9.85 6.64
CA SER A 49 21.31 11.24 7.09
C SER A 49 20.88 12.31 6.08
N ASN A 50 20.55 11.91 4.85
CA ASN A 50 20.10 12.82 3.80
C ASN A 50 19.16 12.15 2.80
N ILE A 51 18.51 12.96 1.96
CA ILE A 51 17.48 12.50 1.02
C ILE A 51 18.01 11.52 -0.05
N HIS A 52 19.25 11.67 -0.50
CA HIS A 52 19.84 10.77 -1.50
C HIS A 52 20.10 9.39 -0.89
N GLN A 53 20.68 9.35 0.31
CA GLN A 53 20.84 8.10 1.06
C GLN A 53 19.49 7.44 1.38
N LEU A 54 18.48 8.23 1.76
CA LEU A 54 17.13 7.72 1.98
C LEU A 54 16.58 7.03 0.73
N HIS A 55 16.70 7.69 -0.42
CA HIS A 55 16.25 7.14 -1.70
C HIS A 55 16.97 5.84 -2.04
N ASP A 56 18.30 5.81 -1.95
CA ASP A 56 19.09 4.64 -2.34
C ASP A 56 18.80 3.44 -1.44
N VAL A 57 18.82 3.65 -0.11
CA VAL A 57 18.48 2.61 0.87
C VAL A 57 17.05 2.12 0.70
N PHE A 58 16.09 3.01 0.46
CA PHE A 58 14.70 2.62 0.23
C PHE A 58 14.57 1.75 -1.03
N MET A 59 15.25 2.12 -2.12
CA MET A 59 15.22 1.36 -3.36
C MET A 59 15.89 -0.01 -3.22
N GLU A 60 16.97 -0.10 -2.45
CA GLU A 60 17.61 -1.37 -2.10
C GLU A 60 16.70 -2.26 -1.26
N GLU A 61 16.10 -1.72 -0.19
CA GLU A 61 15.18 -2.47 0.67
C GLU A 61 13.89 -2.86 -0.04
N TRP A 62 13.39 -2.04 -0.97
CA TRP A 62 12.29 -2.39 -1.86
C TRP A 62 12.63 -3.61 -2.71
N LYS A 63 13.77 -3.58 -3.42
CA LYS A 63 14.23 -4.70 -4.26
C LYS A 63 14.51 -5.96 -3.45
N ARG A 64 14.97 -5.81 -2.22
CA ARG A 64 15.28 -6.91 -1.30
C ARG A 64 14.03 -7.50 -0.65
N THR A 65 12.91 -6.79 -0.65
CA THR A 65 11.68 -7.27 0.00
C THR A 65 11.13 -8.47 -0.78
N PRO A 66 11.04 -9.66 -0.13
CA PRO A 66 10.58 -10.85 -0.82
C PRO A 66 9.13 -10.73 -1.28
N VAL A 67 8.82 -11.33 -2.43
CA VAL A 67 7.42 -11.47 -2.90
C VAL A 67 6.56 -12.17 -1.85
N ALA A 68 7.13 -13.13 -1.12
CA ALA A 68 6.48 -13.82 0.00
C ALA A 68 5.98 -12.87 1.11
N THR A 69 6.64 -11.72 1.31
CA THR A 69 6.15 -10.69 2.24
C THR A 69 4.84 -10.09 1.73
N CYS A 70 4.76 -9.74 0.45
CA CYS A 70 3.52 -9.24 -0.17
C CYS A 70 2.41 -10.30 -0.15
N GLU A 71 2.73 -11.56 -0.46
CA GLU A 71 1.79 -12.68 -0.41
C GLU A 71 1.22 -12.87 1.00
N ALA A 72 2.07 -12.83 2.03
CA ALA A 72 1.64 -12.94 3.42
C ALA A 72 0.69 -11.79 3.83
N LEU A 73 0.95 -10.57 3.37
CA LEU A 73 0.08 -9.42 3.63
C LEU A 73 -1.29 -9.59 2.95
N VAL A 74 -1.32 -10.01 1.69
CA VAL A 74 -2.57 -10.31 0.96
C VAL A 74 -3.33 -11.46 1.62
N ASN A 75 -2.65 -12.55 1.94
CA ASN A 75 -3.24 -13.73 2.58
C ASN A 75 -3.75 -13.44 4.00
N SER A 76 -3.30 -12.36 4.64
CA SER A 76 -3.83 -11.92 5.93
C SER A 76 -5.20 -11.26 5.86
N MET A 77 -5.63 -10.79 4.68
CA MET A 77 -6.85 -9.99 4.50
C MET A 77 -8.13 -10.62 5.08
N PRO A 78 -8.42 -11.92 4.90
CA PRO A 78 -9.62 -12.53 5.49
C PRO A 78 -9.66 -12.37 7.02
N LYS A 79 -8.49 -12.46 7.67
CA LYS A 79 -8.37 -12.27 9.13
C LYS A 79 -8.58 -10.82 9.55
N ARG A 80 -8.17 -9.85 8.73
CA ARG A 80 -8.35 -8.42 9.00
C ARG A 80 -9.80 -8.00 8.85
N VAL A 81 -10.44 -8.43 7.76
CA VAL A 81 -11.88 -8.23 7.55
C VAL A 81 -12.68 -8.83 8.70
N LYS A 82 -12.33 -10.05 9.13
CA LYS A 82 -12.94 -10.66 10.31
C LYS A 82 -12.78 -9.80 11.57
N ALA A 83 -11.59 -9.26 11.82
CA ALA A 83 -11.34 -8.39 12.98
C ALA A 83 -12.16 -7.08 12.92
N VAL A 84 -12.36 -6.50 11.74
CA VAL A 84 -13.23 -5.32 11.56
C VAL A 84 -14.69 -5.67 11.86
N LEU A 85 -15.16 -6.82 11.37
CA LEU A 85 -16.52 -7.29 11.65
C LEU A 85 -16.74 -7.59 13.14
N GLU A 86 -15.77 -8.22 13.80
CA GLU A 86 -15.79 -8.49 15.24
C GLU A 86 -15.75 -7.22 16.10
N ASN A 87 -15.30 -6.10 15.51
CA ASN A 87 -15.21 -4.81 16.17
C ASN A 87 -16.28 -3.82 15.65
N ASP A 88 -17.37 -4.32 15.05
CA ASP A 88 -18.51 -3.54 14.55
C ASP A 88 -18.10 -2.39 13.60
N GLY A 89 -17.08 -2.62 12.76
CA GLY A 89 -16.56 -1.62 11.83
C GLY A 89 -15.53 -0.66 12.42
N GLY A 90 -15.20 -0.78 13.70
CA GLY A 90 -14.19 0.03 14.37
C GLY A 90 -12.75 -0.37 14.05
N HIS A 91 -11.79 0.43 14.50
CA HIS A 91 -10.36 0.23 14.26
C HIS A 91 -9.83 -1.09 14.80
N THR A 92 -9.02 -1.78 14.00
CA THR A 92 -8.35 -3.02 14.42
C THR A 92 -6.87 -2.79 14.74
N LYS A 93 -6.20 -3.85 15.23
CA LYS A 93 -4.75 -3.83 15.49
C LYS A 93 -3.88 -3.88 14.23
N TYR A 94 -4.50 -4.08 13.07
CA TYR A 94 -3.79 -4.12 11.81
C TYR A 94 -3.45 -2.69 11.41
#